data_AF-A0A2W5C0M6-F1
#
_entry.id   AF-A0A2W5C0M6-F1
#
_cell.length_a   1.000
_cell.length_b   1.000
_cell.length_c   1.000
_cell.angle_alpha   90.00
_cell.angle_beta   90.00
_cell.angle_gamma   90.00
#
_symmetry.space_group_name_H-M   'P 1'
#
loop_
_entity.id
_entity.type
_entity.pdbx_description
1 polymer ?
#
loop_
_entity_poly.entity_id
_entity_poly.type
_entity_poly.pdbx_seq_one_letter_code
_entity_poly.pdbx_strand_id
1 'polypeptide(L)'
;MQYDHDLDLAKTISGEVLARMHRDELPPIPVNFELWYAYYANANPELKKAIDAQVKAKGKLTSVDCRALYEEFLNEKKKQEAYKRASEQINMTLHDVSGLMHNVKDAASGYSETLQGATKRISSAKTPKEMEDVMKSVLDDTNKMVESNKKLEAQLDRSAIAMEELKRDLERVRREAMTDGLTGLANRKSFDEHVSSLSKECDQAGQIFTLLLLDIDHFKSFNDNFGHQVGDQVLRLVARTLTDGIKGKDFASRYGGEEFCILLPETNLDHGIAVAESLRKALASKEVINRSNGEPLGRITMSIGVAQY
;
A
#
# COMPACT_ATOMS: atom_id res chain seq x y z
N MET A 1 -9.61 7.72 -12.40
CA MET A 1 -10.09 8.76 -13.36
C MET A 1 -11.27 8.20 -14.13
N GLN A 2 -12.44 8.82 -14.03
CA GLN A 2 -13.63 8.46 -14.80
C GLN A 2 -13.76 9.48 -15.92
N TYR A 3 -13.79 9.02 -17.18
CA TYR A 3 -13.97 9.87 -18.35
C TYR A 3 -15.44 9.77 -18.77
N ASP A 4 -16.27 10.70 -18.31
CA ASP A 4 -17.70 10.73 -18.64
C ASP A 4 -17.91 11.51 -19.94
N HIS A 5 -17.35 10.98 -21.03
CA HIS A 5 -17.44 11.56 -22.37
C HIS A 5 -18.52 10.84 -23.17
N ASP A 6 -19.31 11.60 -23.92
CA ASP A 6 -20.20 11.01 -24.91
C ASP A 6 -19.43 10.28 -26.02
N LEU A 7 -20.16 9.48 -26.81
CA LEU A 7 -19.57 8.61 -27.82
C LEU A 7 -18.79 9.40 -28.88
N ASP A 8 -19.24 10.60 -29.25
CA ASP A 8 -18.64 11.39 -30.32
C ASP A 8 -17.37 12.10 -29.85
N LEU A 9 -17.38 12.64 -28.64
CA LEU A 9 -16.19 13.20 -27.99
C LEU A 9 -15.15 12.10 -27.74
N ALA A 10 -15.57 10.93 -27.26
CA ALA A 10 -14.67 9.80 -27.02
C ALA A 10 -14.00 9.30 -28.31
N LYS A 11 -14.74 9.24 -29.43
CA LYS A 11 -14.19 8.88 -30.75
C LYS A 11 -13.18 9.92 -31.24
N THR A 12 -13.50 11.20 -31.07
CA THR A 12 -12.63 12.32 -31.48
C THR A 12 -11.30 12.26 -30.75
N ILE A 13 -11.33 12.20 -29.41
CA ILE A 13 -10.14 12.10 -28.57
C ILE A 13 -9.34 10.83 -28.91
N SER A 14 -10.00 9.69 -29.05
CA SER A 14 -9.32 8.42 -29.40
C SER A 14 -8.62 8.49 -30.76
N GLY A 15 -9.22 9.19 -31.74
CA GLY A 15 -8.61 9.44 -33.04
C GLY A 15 -7.32 10.25 -32.93
N GLU A 16 -7.34 11.33 -32.12
CA GLU A 16 -6.14 12.14 -31.85
C GLU A 16 -5.05 11.34 -31.13
N VAL A 17 -5.43 10.52 -30.16
CA VAL A 17 -4.52 9.63 -29.43
C VAL A 17 -3.83 8.66 -30.40
N LEU A 18 -4.59 7.94 -31.23
CA LEU A 18 -4.02 6.97 -32.17
C LEU A 18 -3.12 7.65 -33.21
N ALA A 19 -3.53 8.81 -33.73
CA ALA A 19 -2.71 9.60 -34.65
C ALA A 19 -1.40 10.05 -34.01
N ARG A 20 -1.46 10.50 -32.74
CA ARG A 20 -0.29 10.89 -31.96
C ARG A 20 0.66 9.73 -31.75
N MET A 21 0.13 8.58 -31.32
CA MET A 21 0.92 7.38 -31.06
C MET A 21 1.57 6.84 -32.32
N HIS A 22 0.87 6.85 -33.46
CA HIS A 22 1.44 6.47 -34.74
C HIS A 22 2.59 7.41 -35.15
N ARG A 23 2.40 8.73 -35.03
CA ARG A 23 3.42 9.73 -35.39
C ARG A 23 4.68 9.64 -34.53
N ASP A 24 4.51 9.29 -33.26
CA ASP A 24 5.59 9.19 -32.29
C ASP A 24 6.12 7.75 -32.17
N GLU A 25 5.69 6.83 -33.04
CA GLU A 25 6.08 5.40 -33.08
C GLU A 25 5.86 4.66 -31.76
N LEU A 26 4.81 5.05 -31.03
CA LEU A 26 4.42 4.45 -29.76
C LEU A 26 3.46 3.27 -29.99
N PRO A 27 3.70 2.11 -29.36
CA PRO A 27 2.80 0.98 -29.44
C PRO A 27 1.45 1.33 -28.77
N PRO A 28 0.31 0.95 -29.37
CA PRO A 28 -1.07 1.19 -28.88
C PRO A 28 -1.42 0.29 -27.69
N ILE A 29 -0.59 0.34 -26.64
CA ILE A 29 -0.82 -0.37 -25.39
C ILE A 29 -1.59 0.51 -24.40
N PRO A 30 -2.31 -0.08 -23.43
CA PRO A 30 -3.17 0.65 -22.50
C PRO A 30 -2.52 1.83 -21.80
N VAL A 31 -1.26 1.69 -21.35
CA VAL A 31 -0.52 2.75 -20.62
C VAL A 31 -0.34 3.99 -21.49
N ASN A 32 0.16 3.80 -22.71
CA ASN A 32 0.40 4.92 -23.64
C ASN A 32 -0.92 5.54 -24.10
N PHE A 33 -1.93 4.70 -24.36
CA PHE A 33 -3.23 5.15 -24.80
C PHE A 33 -3.93 5.98 -23.71
N GLU A 34 -3.99 5.48 -22.47
CA GLU A 34 -4.61 6.18 -21.34
C GLU A 34 -3.90 7.49 -21.02
N LEU A 35 -2.56 7.54 -21.11
CA LEU A 35 -1.78 8.76 -20.92
C LEU A 35 -2.16 9.85 -21.92
N TRP A 36 -2.13 9.51 -23.21
CA TRP A 36 -2.45 10.48 -24.26
C TRP A 36 -3.94 10.82 -24.27
N TYR A 37 -4.81 9.86 -23.93
CA TYR A 37 -6.24 10.12 -23.77
C TYR A 37 -6.47 11.15 -22.65
N ALA A 38 -5.81 11.00 -21.49
CA ALA A 38 -5.88 11.96 -20.39
C ALA A 38 -5.38 13.36 -20.80
N TYR A 39 -4.33 13.42 -21.64
CA TYR A 39 -3.78 14.66 -22.19
C TYR A 39 -4.78 15.38 -23.10
N TYR A 40 -5.34 14.69 -24.10
CA TYR A 40 -6.28 15.26 -25.06
C TYR A 40 -7.66 15.57 -24.44
N ALA A 41 -8.10 14.75 -23.49
CA ALA A 41 -9.26 15.02 -22.65
C ALA A 41 -9.06 16.19 -21.68
N ASN A 42 -7.84 16.74 -21.56
CA ASN A 42 -7.48 17.79 -20.61
C ASN A 42 -7.84 17.44 -19.15
N ALA A 43 -7.75 16.15 -18.81
CA ALA A 43 -8.27 15.62 -17.55
C ALA A 43 -7.38 15.96 -16.33
N ASN A 44 -6.10 16.27 -16.55
CA ASN A 44 -5.17 16.72 -15.52
C ASN A 44 -4.25 17.84 -16.09
N PRO A 45 -4.42 19.10 -15.62
CA PRO A 45 -3.59 20.23 -16.05
C PRO A 45 -2.09 20.07 -15.77
N GLU A 46 -1.72 19.43 -14.67
CA GLU A 46 -0.31 19.20 -14.30
C GLU A 46 0.34 18.16 -15.20
N LEU A 47 -0.36 17.05 -15.47
CA LEU A 47 0.07 16.04 -16.45
C LEU A 47 0.31 16.67 -17.82
N LYS A 48 -0.62 17.52 -18.26
CA LYS A 48 -0.52 18.21 -19.56
C LYS A 48 0.73 19.09 -19.61
N LYS A 49 0.97 19.89 -18.57
CA LYS A 49 2.16 20.72 -18.45
C LYS A 49 3.45 19.90 -18.45
N ALA A 50 3.47 18.75 -17.78
CA ALA A 50 4.63 17.85 -17.73
C ALA A 50 4.92 17.22 -19.10
N ILE A 51 3.88 16.72 -19.79
CA ILE A 51 3.99 16.20 -21.16
C ILE A 51 4.52 17.28 -22.10
N ASP A 52 3.93 18.49 -22.08
CA ASP A 52 4.34 19.59 -22.96
C ASP A 52 5.80 19.98 -22.74
N ALA A 53 6.24 20.02 -21.47
CA ALA A 53 7.63 20.31 -21.13
C ALA A 53 8.60 19.24 -21.67
N GLN A 54 8.27 17.95 -21.50
CA GLN A 54 9.13 16.88 -22.00
C GLN A 54 9.13 16.78 -23.53
N VAL A 55 7.98 16.99 -24.19
CA VAL A 55 7.88 17.06 -25.65
C VAL A 55 8.70 18.23 -26.18
N LYS A 56 8.67 19.39 -25.53
CA LYS A 56 9.50 20.54 -25.92
C LYS A 56 10.99 20.28 -25.75
N ALA A 57 11.38 19.55 -24.71
CA ALA A 57 12.78 19.26 -24.41
C ALA A 57 13.38 18.15 -25.30
N LYS A 58 12.63 17.08 -25.54
CA LYS A 58 13.10 15.85 -26.21
C LYS A 58 12.54 15.66 -27.62
N GLY A 59 11.59 16.48 -28.04
CA GLY A 59 10.87 16.37 -29.31
C GLY A 59 9.76 15.31 -29.28
N LYS A 60 10.12 14.05 -29.02
CA LYS A 60 9.18 12.92 -28.92
C LYS A 60 9.32 12.21 -27.57
N LEU A 61 8.22 11.66 -27.08
CA LEU A 61 8.22 10.82 -25.88
C LEU A 61 8.38 9.36 -26.30
N THR A 62 9.26 8.64 -25.60
CA THR A 62 9.37 7.18 -25.74
C THR A 62 8.34 6.48 -24.87
N SER A 63 8.15 5.17 -25.06
CA SER A 63 7.29 4.38 -24.17
C SER A 63 7.75 4.37 -22.72
N VAL A 64 9.05 4.60 -22.48
CA VAL A 64 9.61 4.71 -21.12
C VAL A 64 9.20 6.05 -20.49
N ASP A 65 9.32 7.15 -21.23
CA ASP A 65 8.87 8.47 -20.77
C ASP A 65 7.36 8.47 -20.49
N CYS A 66 6.58 7.87 -21.39
CA CYS A 66 5.14 7.71 -21.20
C CYS A 66 4.81 6.91 -19.93
N ARG A 67 5.55 5.84 -19.64
CA ARG A 67 5.36 5.05 -18.43
C ARG A 67 5.69 5.83 -17.16
N ALA A 68 6.79 6.59 -17.15
CA ALA A 68 7.17 7.42 -16.01
C ALA A 68 6.09 8.47 -15.70
N LEU A 69 5.61 9.18 -16.71
CA LEU A 69 4.52 10.15 -16.56
C LEU A 69 3.20 9.50 -16.13
N TYR A 70 2.92 8.30 -16.62
CA TYR A 70 1.75 7.53 -16.21
C TYR A 70 1.83 7.16 -14.71
N GLU A 71 2.98 6.68 -14.26
CA GLU A 71 3.21 6.32 -12.86
C GLU A 71 3.12 7.53 -11.94
N GLU A 72 3.67 8.67 -12.35
CA GLU A 72 3.68 9.91 -11.58
C GLU A 72 2.29 10.55 -11.46
N PHE A 73 1.55 10.66 -12.58
CA PHE A 73 0.33 11.50 -12.61
C PHE A 73 -0.98 10.73 -12.69
N LEU A 74 -0.98 9.49 -13.16
CA LEU A 74 -2.20 8.69 -13.36
C LEU A 74 -2.31 7.54 -12.37
N ASN A 75 -1.20 7.03 -11.83
CA ASN A 75 -1.19 5.97 -10.82
C ASN A 75 -1.42 6.51 -9.39
N GLU A 76 -0.97 7.73 -9.07
CA GLU A 76 -1.17 8.38 -7.77
C GLU A 76 -2.67 8.51 -7.40
N LYS A 77 -3.52 8.83 -8.39
CA LYS A 77 -4.98 8.90 -8.23
C LYS A 77 -5.63 7.54 -8.04
N LYS A 78 -5.14 6.48 -8.72
CA LYS A 78 -5.61 5.10 -8.50
C LYS A 78 -5.26 4.63 -7.08
N LYS A 79 -4.08 5.00 -6.57
CA LYS A 79 -3.71 4.78 -5.16
C LYS A 79 -4.65 5.55 -4.22
N GLN A 80 -4.93 6.83 -4.47
CA GLN A 80 -5.88 7.62 -3.66
C GLN A 80 -7.32 7.08 -3.71
N GLU A 81 -7.81 6.66 -4.87
CA GLU A 81 -9.12 6.02 -5.01
C GLU A 81 -9.16 4.68 -4.26
N ALA A 82 -8.09 3.88 -4.32
CA ALA A 82 -7.98 2.63 -3.55
C ALA A 82 -7.97 2.90 -2.03
N TYR A 83 -7.24 3.91 -1.57
CA TYR A 83 -7.27 4.34 -0.17
C TYR A 83 -8.63 4.85 0.28
N LYS A 84 -9.30 5.64 -0.56
CA LYS A 84 -10.65 6.15 -0.26
C LYS A 84 -11.64 4.99 -0.14
N ARG A 85 -11.62 4.05 -1.10
CA ARG A 85 -12.45 2.83 -1.04
C ARG A 85 -12.14 1.98 0.19
N ALA A 86 -10.87 1.79 0.50
CA ALA A 86 -10.45 1.06 1.69
C ALA A 86 -10.96 1.74 2.97
N SER A 87 -10.89 3.08 3.06
CA SER A 87 -11.42 3.85 4.18
C SER A 87 -12.94 3.79 4.28
N GLU A 88 -13.66 3.86 3.15
CA GLU A 88 -15.12 3.71 3.10
C GLU A 88 -15.53 2.32 3.58
N GLN A 89 -14.81 1.28 3.16
CA GLN A 89 -15.10 -0.09 3.54
C GLN A 89 -14.79 -0.36 5.02
N ILE A 90 -13.70 0.21 5.56
CA ILE A 90 -13.45 0.21 7.01
C ILE A 90 -14.62 0.81 7.78
N ASN A 91 -15.10 1.99 7.36
CA ASN A 91 -16.20 2.67 8.05
C ASN A 91 -17.50 1.87 8.00
N MET A 92 -17.81 1.24 6.86
CA MET A 92 -18.97 0.34 6.74
C MET A 92 -18.86 -0.86 7.68
N THR A 93 -17.72 -1.55 7.69
CA THR A 93 -17.53 -2.72 8.56
C THR A 93 -17.55 -2.35 10.04
N LEU A 94 -16.99 -1.20 10.44
CA LEU A 94 -17.10 -0.69 11.81
C LEU A 94 -18.55 -0.43 12.21
N HIS A 95 -19.35 0.12 11.30
CA HIS A 95 -20.78 0.33 11.53
C HIS A 95 -21.52 -1.01 11.72
N ASP A 96 -21.23 -2.02 10.90
CA ASP A 96 -21.84 -3.35 11.00
C ASP A 96 -21.50 -4.04 12.33
N VAL A 97 -20.23 -4.00 12.74
CA VAL A 97 -19.78 -4.56 14.02
C VAL A 97 -20.46 -3.84 15.19
N SER A 98 -20.58 -2.52 15.12
CA SER A 98 -21.28 -1.74 16.15
C SER A 98 -22.77 -2.10 16.22
N GLY A 99 -23.42 -2.33 15.08
CA GLY A 99 -24.81 -2.78 15.01
C GLY A 99 -25.01 -4.16 15.63
N LEU A 100 -24.10 -5.10 15.36
CA LEU A 100 -24.12 -6.43 15.97
C LEU A 100 -23.95 -6.34 17.50
N MET A 101 -22.98 -5.56 17.98
CA MET A 101 -22.78 -5.34 19.42
C MET A 101 -24.03 -4.78 20.11
N HIS A 102 -24.77 -3.89 19.44
CA HIS A 102 -26.03 -3.36 19.96
C HIS A 102 -27.09 -4.45 20.08
N ASN A 103 -27.28 -5.27 19.04
CA ASN A 103 -28.24 -6.38 19.05
C ASN A 103 -27.93 -7.43 20.12
N VAL A 104 -26.64 -7.75 20.33
CA VAL A 104 -26.18 -8.66 21.40
C VAL A 104 -26.61 -8.11 22.77
N LYS A 105 -26.34 -6.82 23.00
CA LYS A 105 -26.64 -6.15 24.25
C LYS A 105 -28.14 -6.13 24.54
N ASP A 106 -28.96 -5.82 23.55
CA ASP A 106 -30.42 -5.76 23.69
C ASP A 106 -31.03 -7.14 23.97
N ALA A 107 -30.57 -8.18 23.26
CA ALA A 107 -31.00 -9.56 23.50
C ALA A 107 -30.63 -10.03 24.92
N ALA A 108 -29.40 -9.74 25.37
CA ALA A 108 -28.96 -10.08 26.73
C ALA A 108 -29.77 -9.35 27.81
N SER A 109 -30.04 -8.05 27.61
CA SER A 109 -30.84 -7.24 28.54
C SER A 109 -32.28 -7.73 28.62
N GLY A 110 -32.94 -7.96 27.48
CA GLY A 110 -34.32 -8.45 27.43
C GLY A 110 -34.50 -9.83 28.07
N TYR A 111 -33.52 -10.72 27.89
CA TYR A 111 -33.53 -12.01 28.55
C TYR A 111 -33.36 -11.89 30.08
N SER A 112 -32.47 -11.00 30.52
CA SER A 112 -32.29 -10.72 31.95
C SER A 112 -33.57 -10.16 32.62
N GLU A 113 -34.30 -9.28 31.93
CA GLU A 113 -35.59 -8.77 32.40
C GLU A 113 -36.64 -9.88 32.51
N THR A 114 -36.68 -10.76 31.50
CA THR A 114 -37.60 -11.91 31.48
C THR A 114 -37.33 -12.86 32.65
N LEU A 115 -36.06 -13.18 32.92
CA LEU A 115 -35.66 -14.02 34.05
C LEU A 115 -36.00 -13.39 35.41
N GLN A 116 -35.79 -12.08 35.58
CA GLN A 116 -36.22 -11.39 36.80
C GLN A 116 -37.75 -11.44 36.97
N GLY A 117 -38.50 -11.24 35.88
CA GLY A 117 -39.96 -11.34 35.88
C GLY A 117 -40.44 -12.74 36.27
N ALA A 118 -39.85 -13.79 35.68
CA ALA A 118 -40.13 -15.17 36.00
C ALA A 118 -39.84 -15.49 37.48
N THR A 119 -38.68 -15.04 37.99
CA THR A 119 -38.29 -15.24 39.39
C THR A 119 -39.31 -14.64 40.35
N LYS A 120 -39.80 -13.42 40.06
CA LYS A 120 -40.88 -12.79 40.85
C LYS A 120 -42.16 -13.61 40.81
N ARG A 121 -42.60 -14.05 39.63
CA ARG A 121 -43.85 -14.84 39.50
C ARG A 121 -43.76 -16.19 40.21
N ILE A 122 -42.62 -16.88 40.13
CA ILE A 122 -42.35 -18.12 40.88
C ILE A 122 -42.49 -17.87 42.38
N SER A 123 -41.91 -16.79 42.90
CA SER A 123 -41.96 -16.47 44.33
C SER A 123 -43.35 -16.11 44.85
N SER A 124 -44.25 -15.67 43.97
CA SER A 124 -45.61 -15.26 44.32
C SER A 124 -46.69 -16.28 43.98
N ALA A 125 -46.36 -17.36 43.26
CA ALA A 125 -47.30 -18.41 42.88
C ALA A 125 -47.77 -19.19 44.11
N LYS A 126 -49.09 -19.32 44.26
CA LYS A 126 -49.74 -20.00 45.40
C LYS A 126 -50.43 -21.31 44.99
N THR A 127 -50.67 -21.49 43.69
CA THR A 127 -51.34 -22.68 43.17
C THR A 127 -50.46 -23.46 42.19
N PRO A 128 -50.67 -24.78 42.05
CA PRO A 128 -49.99 -25.57 41.04
C PRO A 128 -50.19 -25.05 39.61
N LYS A 129 -51.36 -24.47 39.32
CA LYS A 129 -51.71 -23.93 38.00
C LYS A 129 -50.92 -22.65 37.68
N GLU A 130 -50.78 -21.75 38.65
CA GLU A 130 -49.92 -20.56 38.50
C GLU A 130 -48.45 -20.95 38.28
N MET A 131 -47.97 -22.02 38.92
CA MET A 131 -46.61 -22.52 38.70
C MET A 131 -46.44 -23.11 37.29
N GLU A 132 -47.43 -23.87 36.81
CA GLU A 132 -47.44 -24.41 35.44
C GLU A 132 -47.41 -23.30 34.38
N ASP A 133 -48.19 -22.23 34.58
CA ASP A 133 -48.24 -21.08 33.68
C ASP A 133 -46.89 -20.34 33.63
N VAL A 134 -46.22 -20.19 34.77
CA VAL A 134 -44.88 -19.58 34.82
C VAL A 134 -43.83 -20.48 34.16
N MET A 135 -43.88 -21.79 34.38
CA MET A 135 -42.99 -22.75 33.71
C MET A 135 -43.16 -22.72 32.19
N LYS A 136 -44.40 -22.69 31.68
CA LYS A 136 -44.68 -22.53 30.25
C LYS A 136 -44.10 -21.24 29.69
N SER A 137 -44.30 -20.11 30.37
CA SER A 137 -43.73 -18.82 29.96
C SER A 137 -42.21 -18.86 29.87
N VAL A 138 -41.54 -19.43 30.88
CA VAL A 138 -40.07 -19.54 30.90
C VAL A 138 -39.56 -20.45 29.77
N LEU A 139 -40.24 -21.57 29.52
CA LEU A 139 -39.88 -22.47 28.42
C LEU A 139 -40.03 -21.79 27.04
N ASP A 140 -41.12 -21.07 26.81
CA ASP A 140 -41.33 -20.31 25.58
C ASP A 140 -40.28 -19.22 25.39
N ASP A 141 -39.98 -18.45 26.44
CA ASP A 141 -38.98 -17.37 26.37
C ASP A 141 -37.55 -17.91 26.25
N THR A 142 -37.26 -19.06 26.86
CA THR A 142 -35.98 -19.77 26.69
C THR A 142 -35.83 -20.26 25.24
N ASN A 143 -36.87 -20.84 24.64
CA ASN A 143 -36.84 -21.28 23.25
C ASN A 143 -36.61 -20.10 22.28
N LYS A 144 -37.30 -18.97 22.50
CA LYS A 144 -37.06 -17.74 21.73
C LYS A 144 -35.62 -17.24 21.88
N MET A 145 -35.05 -17.27 23.09
CA MET A 145 -33.67 -16.86 23.33
C MET A 145 -32.67 -17.78 22.64
N VAL A 146 -32.89 -19.10 22.67
CA VAL A 146 -32.05 -20.07 21.96
C VAL A 146 -32.07 -19.81 20.45
N GLU A 147 -33.24 -19.51 19.88
CA GLU A 147 -33.35 -19.18 18.45
C GLU A 147 -32.64 -17.84 18.12
N SER A 148 -32.79 -16.83 18.99
CA SER A 148 -32.11 -15.54 18.86
C SER A 148 -30.59 -15.69 18.92
N ASN A 149 -30.07 -16.45 19.89
CA ASN A 149 -28.64 -16.73 20.02
C ASN A 149 -28.08 -17.45 18.79
N LYS A 150 -28.80 -18.43 18.23
CA LYS A 150 -28.38 -19.10 16.98
C LYS A 150 -28.28 -18.13 15.81
N LYS A 151 -29.24 -17.21 15.67
CA LYS A 151 -29.20 -16.18 14.63
C LYS A 151 -28.01 -15.23 14.82
N LEU A 152 -27.75 -14.85 16.06
CA LEU A 152 -26.64 -13.99 16.42
C LEU A 152 -25.28 -14.66 16.15
N GLU A 153 -25.12 -15.93 16.52
CA GLU A 153 -23.91 -16.71 16.25
C GLU A 153 -23.61 -16.77 14.74
N ALA A 154 -24.63 -17.08 13.93
CA ALA A 154 -24.49 -17.07 12.47
C ALA A 154 -24.21 -15.68 11.85
N GLN A 155 -24.54 -14.59 12.55
CA GLN A 155 -24.19 -13.23 12.15
C GLN A 155 -22.75 -12.88 12.55
N LEU A 156 -22.32 -13.29 13.74
CA LEU A 156 -20.95 -13.10 14.24
C LEU A 156 -19.94 -13.84 13.35
N ASP A 157 -20.23 -15.09 12.97
CA ASP A 157 -19.36 -15.86 12.07
C ASP A 157 -19.18 -15.17 10.71
N ARG A 158 -20.27 -14.66 10.13
CA ARG A 158 -20.23 -13.91 8.86
C ARG A 158 -19.42 -12.62 8.98
N SER A 159 -19.60 -11.90 10.09
CA SER A 159 -18.84 -10.66 10.35
C SER A 159 -17.35 -10.95 10.54
N ALA A 160 -16.99 -12.03 11.24
CA ALA A 160 -15.61 -12.44 11.45
C ALA A 160 -14.90 -12.75 10.13
N ILE A 161 -15.55 -13.48 9.21
CA ILE A 161 -15.01 -13.77 7.88
C ILE A 161 -14.79 -12.47 7.09
N ALA A 162 -15.79 -11.59 7.05
CA ALA A 162 -15.70 -10.32 6.33
C ALA A 162 -14.59 -9.40 6.90
N MET A 163 -14.40 -9.39 8.22
CA MET A 163 -13.31 -8.64 8.85
C MET A 163 -11.94 -9.17 8.45
N GLU A 164 -11.77 -10.48 8.36
CA GLU A 164 -10.51 -11.09 7.94
C GLU A 164 -10.20 -10.79 6.46
N GLU A 165 -11.20 -10.85 5.58
CA GLU A 165 -11.05 -10.44 4.18
C GLU A 165 -10.65 -8.97 4.05
N LEU A 166 -11.36 -8.08 4.77
CA LEU A 166 -11.05 -6.65 4.78
C LEU A 166 -9.64 -6.37 5.29
N LYS A 167 -9.22 -7.04 6.37
CA LYS A 167 -7.88 -6.91 6.92
C LYS A 167 -6.82 -7.28 5.88
N ARG A 168 -7.02 -8.38 5.15
CA ARG A 168 -6.10 -8.81 4.08
C ARG A 168 -6.02 -7.79 2.95
N ASP A 169 -7.15 -7.26 2.51
CA ASP A 169 -7.19 -6.24 1.48
C ASP A 169 -6.50 -4.94 1.92
N LEU A 170 -6.69 -4.53 3.17
CA LEU A 170 -5.98 -3.39 3.75
C LEU A 170 -4.48 -3.60 3.80
N GLU A 171 -4.03 -4.77 4.23
CA GLU A 171 -2.61 -5.10 4.24
C GLU A 171 -2.01 -5.12 2.83
N ARG A 172 -2.78 -5.54 1.83
CA ARG A 172 -2.36 -5.51 0.43
C ARG A 172 -2.23 -4.08 -0.08
N VAL A 173 -3.27 -3.26 0.08
CA VAL A 173 -3.28 -1.85 -0.33
C VAL A 173 -2.16 -1.08 0.38
N ARG A 174 -1.97 -1.33 1.69
CA ARG A 174 -0.89 -0.70 2.45
C ARG A 174 0.48 -1.10 1.91
N ARG A 175 0.71 -2.39 1.62
CA ARG A 175 1.98 -2.85 1.02
C ARG A 175 2.20 -2.20 -0.35
N GLU A 176 1.23 -2.22 -1.24
CA GLU A 176 1.34 -1.63 -2.59
C GLU A 176 1.66 -0.13 -2.54
N ALA A 177 1.16 0.57 -1.54
CA ALA A 177 1.37 2.00 -1.41
C ALA A 177 2.62 2.40 -0.61
N MET A 178 3.22 1.49 0.16
CA MET A 178 4.41 1.73 0.98
C MET A 178 5.69 1.07 0.43
N THR A 179 5.55 0.30 -0.65
CA THR A 179 6.65 -0.43 -1.31
C THR A 179 6.94 0.18 -2.69
N ASP A 180 8.21 0.19 -3.07
CA ASP A 180 8.67 0.50 -4.42
C ASP A 180 8.42 -0.68 -5.35
N GLY A 181 7.66 -0.48 -6.42
CA GLY A 181 7.23 -1.55 -7.31
C GLY A 181 8.35 -2.20 -8.14
N LEU A 182 9.51 -1.55 -8.29
CA LEU A 182 10.63 -2.08 -9.07
C LEU A 182 11.56 -2.95 -8.23
N THR A 183 11.91 -2.47 -7.04
CA THR A 183 12.93 -3.05 -6.17
C THR A 183 12.36 -3.91 -5.04
N GLY A 184 11.10 -3.68 -4.67
CA GLY A 184 10.46 -4.34 -3.52
C GLY A 184 10.88 -3.78 -2.16
N LEU A 185 11.75 -2.76 -2.12
CA LEU A 185 12.07 -2.04 -0.89
C LEU A 185 10.91 -1.14 -0.46
N ALA A 186 10.97 -0.61 0.76
CA ALA A 186 10.11 0.49 1.15
C ALA A 186 10.30 1.69 0.21
N ASN A 187 9.23 2.45 -0.07
CA ASN A 187 9.32 3.66 -0.88
C ASN A 187 9.60 4.90 -0.01
N ARG A 188 9.78 6.05 -0.67
CA ARG A 188 10.00 7.34 -0.01
C ARG A 188 8.96 7.67 1.06
N LYS A 189 7.67 7.46 0.79
CA LYS A 189 6.60 7.71 1.77
C LYS A 189 6.81 6.89 3.04
N SER A 190 7.15 5.61 2.87
CA SER A 190 7.45 4.71 3.99
C SER A 190 8.70 5.13 4.77
N PHE A 191 9.73 5.62 4.08
CA PHE A 191 10.90 6.19 4.72
C PHE A 191 10.56 7.42 5.59
N ASP A 192 9.82 8.38 5.03
CA ASP A 192 9.45 9.61 5.75
C ASP A 192 8.62 9.30 7.02
N GLU A 193 7.72 8.31 6.94
CA GLU A 193 6.96 7.84 8.11
C GLU A 193 7.86 7.14 9.15
N HIS A 194 8.79 6.27 8.72
CA HIS A 194 9.67 5.54 9.63
C HIS A 194 10.68 6.44 10.34
N VAL A 195 11.33 7.36 9.62
CA VAL A 195 12.31 8.28 10.24
C VAL A 195 11.63 9.22 11.25
N SER A 196 10.39 9.63 10.98
CA SER A 196 9.58 10.43 11.92
C SER A 196 9.22 9.65 13.18
N SER A 197 8.83 8.38 13.04
CA SER A 197 8.55 7.50 14.19
C SER A 197 9.82 7.26 15.01
N LEU A 198 10.91 6.89 14.35
CA LEU A 198 12.16 6.53 14.99
C LEU A 198 12.78 7.72 15.74
N SER A 199 12.69 8.93 15.17
CA SER A 199 13.12 10.16 15.87
C SER A 199 12.34 10.36 17.17
N LYS A 200 11.00 10.20 17.15
CA LYS A 200 10.17 10.33 18.36
C LYS A 200 10.49 9.28 19.41
N GLU A 201 10.74 8.04 18.99
CA GLU A 201 11.14 6.95 19.89
C GLU A 201 12.50 7.26 20.53
N CYS A 202 13.45 7.77 19.75
CA CYS A 202 14.76 8.17 20.25
C CYS A 202 14.68 9.34 21.24
N ASP A 203 13.89 10.38 20.95
CA ASP A 203 13.65 11.50 21.85
C ASP A 203 13.05 11.07 23.20
N GLN A 204 12.13 10.09 23.17
CA GLN A 204 11.45 9.59 24.37
C GLN A 204 12.32 8.64 25.19
N ALA A 205 13.07 7.76 24.54
CA ALA A 205 13.84 6.70 25.19
C ALA A 205 15.31 7.07 25.44
N GLY A 206 15.77 8.22 24.93
CA GLY A 206 17.19 8.59 24.93
C GLY A 206 18.05 7.64 24.08
N GLN A 207 17.46 7.11 23.01
CA GLN A 207 18.13 6.20 22.07
C GLN A 207 18.70 6.99 20.88
N ILE A 208 19.50 6.30 20.07
CA ILE A 208 20.15 6.85 18.88
C ILE A 208 19.79 6.01 17.66
N PHE A 209 19.90 6.59 16.48
CA PHE A 209 19.93 5.83 15.23
C PHE A 209 20.92 6.46 14.25
N THR A 210 21.33 5.67 13.26
CA THR A 210 22.17 6.16 12.17
C THR A 210 21.43 6.04 10.84
N LEU A 211 21.48 7.11 10.04
CA LEU A 211 20.95 7.18 8.68
C LEU A 211 22.10 7.04 7.68
N LEU A 212 21.91 6.17 6.69
CA LEU A 212 22.75 6.08 5.51
C LEU A 212 21.94 6.58 4.31
N LEU A 213 22.51 7.50 3.54
CA LEU A 213 21.98 7.95 2.26
C LEU A 213 22.92 7.48 1.15
N LEU A 214 22.39 6.74 0.18
CA LEU A 214 23.17 6.05 -0.85
C LEU A 214 22.74 6.53 -2.24
N ASP A 215 23.70 6.72 -3.13
CA ASP A 215 23.47 7.08 -4.55
C ASP A 215 24.34 6.19 -5.45
N ILE A 216 23.78 5.72 -6.57
CA ILE A 216 24.52 4.86 -7.52
C ILE A 216 25.38 5.74 -8.43
N ASP A 217 26.69 5.51 -8.40
CA ASP A 217 27.62 6.35 -9.15
C ASP A 217 27.38 6.21 -10.67
N HIS A 218 27.28 7.34 -11.36
CA HIS A 218 27.16 7.44 -12.83
C HIS A 218 25.96 6.68 -13.42
N PHE A 219 24.87 6.46 -12.67
CA PHE A 219 23.73 5.65 -13.12
C PHE A 219 23.06 6.18 -14.40
N LYS A 220 22.97 7.51 -14.55
CA LYS A 220 22.48 8.12 -15.79
C LYS A 220 23.31 7.70 -17.01
N SER A 221 24.65 7.80 -16.93
CA SER A 221 25.54 7.40 -18.03
C SER A 221 25.43 5.90 -18.32
N PHE A 222 25.22 5.09 -17.28
CA PHE A 222 24.98 3.66 -17.46
C PHE A 222 23.68 3.41 -18.25
N ASN A 223 22.59 4.10 -17.90
CA ASN A 223 21.33 4.01 -18.62
C ASN A 223 21.44 4.51 -20.07
N ASP A 224 22.18 5.60 -20.30
CA ASP A 224 22.39 6.13 -21.64
C ASP A 224 23.14 5.14 -22.54
N ASN A 225 24.07 4.35 -21.97
CA ASN A 225 24.86 3.36 -22.71
C ASN A 225 24.16 2.01 -22.91
N PHE A 226 23.40 1.54 -21.92
CA PHE A 226 22.85 0.17 -21.89
C PHE A 226 21.33 0.09 -21.89
N GLY A 227 20.65 1.24 -21.79
CA GLY A 227 19.20 1.35 -21.77
C GLY A 227 18.58 1.13 -20.39
N HIS A 228 17.40 1.74 -20.18
CA HIS A 228 16.69 1.71 -18.90
C HIS A 228 16.32 0.31 -18.41
N GLN A 229 16.05 -0.64 -19.30
CA GLN A 229 15.75 -2.02 -18.90
C GLN A 229 16.92 -2.71 -18.19
N VAL A 230 18.16 -2.35 -18.55
CA VAL A 230 19.36 -2.85 -17.88
C VAL A 230 19.59 -2.09 -16.58
N GLY A 231 19.33 -0.78 -16.56
CA GLY A 231 19.30 0.02 -15.33
C GLY A 231 18.34 -0.52 -14.28
N ASP A 232 17.14 -0.95 -14.67
CA ASP A 232 16.16 -1.57 -13.79
C ASP A 232 16.70 -2.84 -13.11
N GLN A 233 17.53 -3.61 -13.81
CA GLN A 233 18.19 -4.78 -13.25
C GLN A 233 19.28 -4.40 -12.25
N VAL A 234 20.01 -3.31 -12.52
CA VAL A 234 20.99 -2.76 -11.58
C VAL A 234 20.28 -2.28 -10.32
N LEU A 235 19.17 -1.55 -10.42
CA LEU A 235 18.39 -1.11 -9.26
C LEU A 235 17.91 -2.28 -8.40
N ARG A 236 17.44 -3.37 -9.04
CA ARG A 236 17.07 -4.62 -8.32
C ARG A 236 18.26 -5.30 -7.67
N LEU A 237 19.44 -5.28 -8.31
CA LEU A 237 20.67 -5.84 -7.75
C LEU A 237 21.13 -5.06 -6.53
N VAL A 238 21.11 -3.74 -6.61
CA VAL A 238 21.42 -2.84 -5.49
C VAL A 238 20.48 -3.13 -4.35
N ALA A 239 19.17 -3.10 -4.59
CA ALA A 239 18.17 -3.37 -3.56
C ALA A 239 18.37 -4.70 -2.83
N ARG A 240 18.62 -5.79 -3.58
CA ARG A 240 18.95 -7.09 -2.97
C ARG A 240 20.22 -7.04 -2.12
N THR A 241 21.25 -6.37 -2.62
CA THR A 241 22.52 -6.21 -1.90
C THR A 241 22.33 -5.45 -0.59
N LEU A 242 21.48 -4.43 -0.58
CA LEU A 242 21.13 -3.69 0.63
C LEU A 242 20.35 -4.59 1.60
N THR A 243 19.32 -5.28 1.12
CA THR A 243 18.51 -6.19 1.96
C THR A 243 19.34 -7.31 2.58
N ASP A 244 20.24 -7.92 1.82
CA ASP A 244 21.11 -9.01 2.32
C ASP A 244 22.16 -8.51 3.33
N GLY A 245 22.50 -7.22 3.28
CA GLY A 245 23.55 -6.61 4.11
C GLY A 245 23.04 -5.95 5.39
N ILE A 246 21.73 -5.81 5.57
CA ILE A 246 21.10 -5.27 6.77
C ILE A 246 20.38 -6.38 7.56
N LYS A 247 20.07 -6.15 8.84
CA LYS A 247 19.50 -7.20 9.70
C LYS A 247 18.57 -6.67 10.78
N GLY A 248 17.72 -7.55 11.30
CA GLY A 248 16.91 -7.28 12.49
C GLY A 248 15.93 -6.13 12.29
N LYS A 249 16.17 -5.00 12.97
CA LYS A 249 15.32 -3.80 12.93
C LYS A 249 15.75 -2.78 11.87
N ASP A 250 16.83 -3.04 11.14
CA ASP A 250 17.30 -2.16 10.08
C ASP A 250 16.24 -2.01 8.99
N PHE A 251 16.15 -0.81 8.43
CA PHE A 251 15.13 -0.47 7.44
C PHE A 251 15.80 0.07 6.17
N ALA A 252 15.49 -0.53 5.01
CA ALA A 252 15.94 -0.03 3.70
C ALA A 252 14.78 0.44 2.83
N SER A 253 15.01 1.55 2.13
CA SER A 253 14.05 2.15 1.21
C SER A 253 14.72 2.66 -0.05
N ARG A 254 13.98 2.69 -1.16
CA ARG A 254 14.33 3.48 -2.33
C ARG A 254 13.71 4.87 -2.17
N TYR A 255 14.57 5.87 -2.03
CA TYR A 255 14.18 7.25 -1.74
C TYR A 255 13.91 8.05 -3.01
N GLY A 256 14.68 7.78 -4.07
CA GLY A 256 14.58 8.47 -5.36
C GLY A 256 14.76 7.53 -6.55
N GLY A 257 15.13 8.10 -7.70
CA GLY A 257 15.35 7.33 -8.93
C GLY A 257 16.49 6.32 -8.78
N GLU A 258 17.67 6.79 -8.37
CA GLU A 258 18.86 5.97 -8.12
C GLU A 258 19.35 6.05 -6.65
N GLU A 259 18.57 6.72 -5.80
CA GLU A 259 18.87 7.00 -4.41
C GLU A 259 18.18 6.01 -3.45
N PHE A 260 18.91 5.55 -2.45
CA PHE A 260 18.43 4.64 -1.40
C PHE A 260 18.74 5.21 -0.02
N CYS A 261 17.93 4.85 0.97
CA CYS A 261 18.17 5.18 2.37
C CYS A 261 18.16 3.91 3.22
N ILE A 262 19.00 3.89 4.26
CA ILE A 262 18.96 2.87 5.31
C ILE A 262 18.91 3.55 6.68
N LEU A 263 17.97 3.13 7.52
CA LEU A 263 17.90 3.49 8.94
C LEU A 263 18.41 2.32 9.77
N LEU A 264 19.34 2.60 10.69
CA LEU A 264 19.94 1.65 11.62
C LEU A 264 19.55 2.05 13.06
N PRO A 265 18.44 1.54 13.61
CA PRO A 265 18.06 1.79 15.00
C PRO A 265 19.14 1.33 15.98
N GLU A 266 19.25 2.02 17.11
CA GLU A 266 20.15 1.64 18.22
C GLU A 266 21.63 1.50 17.77
N THR A 267 22.01 2.18 16.69
CA THR A 267 23.31 2.08 16.05
C THR A 267 24.02 3.42 16.06
N ASN A 268 25.29 3.44 16.50
CA ASN A 268 26.12 4.64 16.52
C ASN A 268 26.83 4.89 15.19
N LEU A 269 27.43 6.08 15.06
CA LEU A 269 28.08 6.51 13.82
C LEU A 269 29.16 5.54 13.33
N ASP A 270 30.06 5.08 14.20
CA ASP A 270 31.16 4.18 13.83
C ASP A 270 30.65 2.85 13.27
N HIS A 271 29.63 2.27 13.91
CA HIS A 271 28.99 1.05 13.42
C HIS A 271 28.22 1.30 12.13
N GLY A 272 27.55 2.45 11.98
CA GLY A 272 26.89 2.84 10.74
C GLY A 272 27.87 2.99 9.57
N ILE A 273 29.06 3.57 9.81
CA ILE A 273 30.15 3.64 8.82
C ILE A 273 30.63 2.23 8.44
N ALA A 274 30.77 1.32 9.42
CA ALA A 274 31.17 -0.06 9.13
C ALA A 274 30.14 -0.80 8.27
N VAL A 275 28.84 -0.61 8.52
CA VAL A 275 27.75 -1.14 7.69
C VAL A 275 27.80 -0.53 6.29
N ALA A 276 27.94 0.79 6.19
CA ALA A 276 28.05 1.49 4.90
C ALA A 276 29.21 0.95 4.06
N GLU A 277 30.40 0.81 4.65
CA GLU A 277 31.58 0.32 3.93
C GLU A 277 31.43 -1.16 3.52
N SER A 278 30.78 -1.98 4.36
CA SER A 278 30.44 -3.36 4.01
C SER A 278 29.52 -3.43 2.78
N LEU A 279 28.44 -2.64 2.76
CA LEU A 279 27.51 -2.55 1.64
C LEU A 279 28.18 -2.05 0.36
N ARG A 280 28.99 -1.00 0.48
CA ARG A 280 29.75 -0.43 -0.63
C ARG A 280 30.68 -1.47 -1.28
N LYS A 281 31.45 -2.21 -0.45
CA LYS A 281 32.32 -3.30 -0.93
C LYS A 281 31.51 -4.45 -1.53
N ALA A 282 30.41 -4.84 -0.90
CA ALA A 282 29.54 -5.92 -1.37
C ALA A 282 28.99 -5.60 -2.77
N LEU A 283 28.55 -4.37 -3.02
CA LEU A 283 28.10 -3.97 -4.35
C LEU A 283 29.25 -3.92 -5.36
N ALA A 284 30.37 -3.29 -5.02
CA ALA A 284 31.53 -3.16 -5.91
C ALA A 284 32.17 -4.50 -6.30
N SER A 285 31.92 -5.56 -5.52
CA SER A 285 32.37 -6.92 -5.81
C SER A 285 31.49 -7.64 -6.84
N LYS A 286 30.27 -7.16 -7.09
CA LYS A 286 29.33 -7.78 -8.03
C LYS A 286 29.60 -7.27 -9.45
N GLU A 287 29.77 -8.19 -10.40
CA GLU A 287 29.82 -7.87 -11.83
C GLU A 287 28.43 -8.00 -12.44
N VAL A 288 28.03 -6.97 -13.18
CA VAL A 288 26.75 -6.98 -13.91
C VAL A 288 26.99 -7.62 -15.26
N ILE A 289 26.26 -8.69 -15.57
CA ILE A 289 26.39 -9.42 -16.82
C ILE A 289 25.11 -9.21 -17.62
N ASN A 290 25.27 -8.86 -18.90
CA ASN A 290 24.15 -8.80 -19.83
C ASN A 290 23.67 -10.22 -20.12
N ARG A 291 22.43 -10.54 -19.74
CA ARG A 291 21.87 -11.89 -19.91
C ARG A 291 21.67 -12.31 -21.36
N SER A 292 21.57 -11.36 -22.29
CA SER A 292 21.29 -11.64 -23.70
C SER A 292 22.52 -12.07 -24.48
N ASN A 293 23.70 -11.56 -24.13
CA ASN A 293 24.96 -11.83 -24.84
C ASN A 293 26.09 -12.36 -23.93
N GLY A 294 25.88 -12.40 -22.61
CA GLY A 294 26.85 -12.89 -21.63
C GLY A 294 28.00 -11.91 -21.34
N GLU A 295 27.97 -10.70 -21.88
CA GLU A 295 29.08 -9.75 -21.73
C GLU A 295 29.02 -9.00 -20.39
N PRO A 296 30.19 -8.72 -19.77
CA PRO A 296 30.26 -7.90 -18.57
C PRO A 296 29.93 -6.44 -18.92
N LEU A 297 28.93 -5.88 -18.24
CA LEU A 297 28.48 -4.49 -18.35
C LEU A 297 29.30 -3.53 -17.47
N GLY A 298 30.29 -4.07 -16.75
CA GLY A 298 31.15 -3.34 -15.83
C GLY A 298 30.76 -3.53 -14.37
N ARG A 299 31.42 -2.75 -13.51
CA ARG A 299 31.20 -2.73 -12.07
C ARG A 299 30.29 -1.56 -11.71
N ILE A 300 29.38 -1.80 -10.79
CA ILE A 300 28.54 -0.75 -10.21
C ILE A 300 29.14 -0.36 -8.87
N THR A 301 29.34 0.94 -8.67
CA THR A 301 29.76 1.52 -7.40
C THR A 301 28.67 2.44 -6.86
N MET A 302 28.79 2.80 -5.60
CA MET A 302 27.88 3.73 -4.94
C MET A 302 28.65 4.61 -3.97
N SER A 303 28.12 5.82 -3.80
CA SER A 303 28.53 6.77 -2.78
C SER A 303 27.55 6.71 -1.60
N ILE A 304 28.07 6.76 -0.37
CA ILE A 304 27.25 6.65 0.86
C ILE A 304 27.60 7.77 1.83
N GLY A 305 26.62 8.60 2.17
CA GLY A 305 26.66 9.52 3.31
C GLY A 305 26.12 8.87 4.58
N VAL A 306 26.72 9.17 5.74
CA VAL A 306 26.34 8.59 7.03
C VAL A 306 26.15 9.72 8.05
N ALA A 307 25.05 9.71 8.78
CA ALA A 307 24.75 10.68 9.84
C ALA A 307 24.06 10.01 11.03
N GLN A 308 24.42 10.40 12.25
CA GLN A 308 23.78 9.96 13.48
C GLN A 308 22.79 11.02 13.96
N TYR A 309 21.64 10.56 14.48
CA TYR A 309 20.66 11.37 15.21
C TYR A 309 20.92 11.32 16.71
#